data_AF-A0A3D5KV01-F1
#
_entry.id   AF-A0A3D5KV01-F1
#
_cell.length_a   1.000
_cell.length_b   1.000
_cell.length_c   1.000
_cell.angle_alpha   90.00
_cell.angle_beta   90.00
_cell.angle_gamma   90.00
#
_symmetry.space_group_name_H-M   'P 1'
#
loop_
_entity.id
_entity.type
_entity.pdbx_description
1 polymer ?
#
loop_
_entity_poly.entity_id
_entity_poly.type
_entity_poly.pdbx_seq_one_letter_code
_entity_poly.pdbx_strand_id
1 'polypeptide(L)'
;MSPDQQRNWIKLLVMRHNNSERLLTYPRQFLILDILEIETSMRFNKIFSLGVGIVFSLRVAAQKPVEVRDTIDQYIFSYSELDFLEDATGKLTIDQISSLAYQAQFKKNTVQHPSNTNKNSTYWFRLKIKHNSHSKKTWLIEFFDQTIDHLEFYSPLPSGGFETTLLGDDFEFNKRKVRHKNFIVDLPMQGDQEFTYYVKVKSQQKADMIIVLRSQGWLFQYALDEYFFFGIFYGMILVFSFYNLLMFIAVQERHYLYYILYLVCVGLYQMSADGIGFEYLWPQYPSFNYYAPGVFLYLATSCALAFSGSVLDLRKKYAAFFRFFVGVFLFRSLFLLLSLTVFPSWFGFRFIEIIPFLAIYFVSIYF
;
A
#
# COMPACT_ATOMS: atom_id res chain seq x y z
N MET A 1 11.28 36.53 14.99
CA MET A 1 11.04 36.64 13.52
C MET A 1 9.98 37.72 13.33
N SER A 2 10.25 38.76 12.55
CA SER A 2 9.37 39.94 12.50
C SER A 2 8.08 39.66 11.69
N PRO A 3 6.95 40.33 12.00
CA PRO A 3 5.67 40.17 11.28
C PRO A 3 5.76 40.39 9.76
N ASP A 4 6.77 41.13 9.30
CA ASP A 4 6.98 41.43 7.89
C ASP A 4 7.71 40.30 7.13
N GLN A 5 8.45 39.42 7.83
CA GLN A 5 8.97 38.20 7.20
C GLN A 5 7.86 37.19 6.91
N GLN A 6 6.86 37.04 7.79
CA GLN A 6 5.72 36.13 7.56
C GLN A 6 4.85 36.55 6.36
N ARG A 7 4.67 37.86 6.12
CA ARG A 7 3.90 38.35 4.97
C ARG A 7 4.58 38.09 3.62
N ASN A 8 5.91 38.06 3.56
CA ASN A 8 6.64 37.72 2.34
C ASN A 8 6.60 36.21 2.01
N TRP A 9 6.59 35.35 3.04
CA TRP A 9 6.44 33.91 2.84
C TRP A 9 5.06 33.51 2.30
N ILE A 10 3.98 34.18 2.74
CA ILE A 10 2.62 33.94 2.24
C ILE A 10 2.47 34.42 0.78
N LYS A 11 3.08 35.54 0.40
CA LYS A 11 3.08 36.01 -1.01
C LYS A 11 3.84 35.08 -1.96
N LEU A 12 4.92 34.44 -1.50
CA LEU A 12 5.67 33.47 -2.30
C LEU A 12 4.94 32.13 -2.46
N LEU A 13 4.15 31.71 -1.47
CA LEU A 13 3.30 30.51 -1.56
C LEU A 13 2.10 30.70 -2.51
N VAL A 14 1.50 31.90 -2.54
CA VAL A 14 0.38 32.20 -3.45
C VAL A 14 0.82 32.37 -4.91
N MET A 15 2.03 32.89 -5.17
CA MET A 15 2.56 32.95 -6.55
C MET A 15 2.98 31.59 -7.11
N ARG A 16 3.36 30.62 -6.27
CA ARG A 16 3.76 29.29 -6.72
C ARG A 16 2.58 28.38 -7.07
N HIS A 17 1.40 28.66 -6.51
CA HIS A 17 0.18 27.89 -6.79
C HIS A 17 -0.58 28.36 -8.04
N ASN A 18 -0.41 29.63 -8.43
CA ASN A 18 -1.12 30.22 -9.58
C ASN A 18 -0.46 29.94 -10.95
N ASN A 19 0.70 29.26 -10.97
CA ASN A 19 1.46 28.97 -12.19
C ASN A 19 1.28 27.53 -12.72
N SER A 20 0.40 26.73 -12.10
CA SER A 20 0.12 25.35 -12.50
C SER A 20 -1.23 25.14 -13.20
N GLU A 21 -2.02 26.19 -13.46
CA GLU A 21 -3.35 26.09 -14.11
C GLU A 21 -3.45 26.83 -15.47
N ARG A 22 -2.33 27.07 -16.16
CA ARG A 22 -2.34 27.76 -17.48
C ARG A 22 -1.63 27.00 -18.59
N LEU A 23 -1.99 25.74 -18.81
CA LEU A 23 -1.74 25.08 -20.09
C LEU A 23 -2.84 24.05 -20.31
N LEU A 24 -3.89 24.43 -21.05
CA LEU A 24 -4.75 23.61 -21.93
C LEU A 24 -6.07 24.35 -22.19
N THR A 25 -6.02 25.33 -23.08
CA THR A 25 -7.20 25.89 -23.76
C THR A 25 -6.77 26.31 -25.16
N TYR A 26 -7.02 25.45 -26.15
CA TYR A 26 -7.00 25.84 -27.57
C TYR A 26 -8.44 26.01 -28.04
N PRO A 27 -8.83 27.13 -28.67
CA PRO A 27 -10.13 27.25 -29.29
C PRO A 27 -10.10 26.73 -30.73
N ARG A 28 -11.13 25.94 -31.07
CA ARG A 28 -11.56 25.68 -32.45
C ARG A 28 -12.23 26.92 -33.03
N GLN A 29 -11.88 27.25 -34.27
CA GLN A 29 -12.73 27.72 -35.40
C GLN A 29 -12.06 28.87 -36.17
N PHE A 30 -11.56 28.55 -37.37
CA PHE A 30 -11.62 29.31 -38.64
C PHE A 30 -10.93 28.42 -39.69
N LEU A 31 -11.64 27.50 -40.35
CA LEU A 31 -12.37 27.64 -41.62
C LEU A 31 -11.48 28.03 -42.83
N ILE A 32 -11.27 27.03 -43.68
CA ILE A 32 -11.26 27.06 -45.15
C ILE A 32 -10.33 28.08 -45.80
N LEU A 33 -9.19 27.59 -46.28
CA LEU A 33 -8.54 27.84 -47.58
C LEU A 33 -7.33 26.89 -47.67
N ASP A 34 -6.94 26.50 -48.88
CA ASP A 34 -5.78 25.64 -49.23
C ASP A 34 -6.04 24.12 -49.33
N ILE A 35 -7.17 23.76 -49.95
CA ILE A 35 -7.26 22.52 -50.76
C ILE A 35 -7.52 22.97 -52.20
N LEU A 36 -6.44 23.13 -52.97
CA LEU A 36 -6.31 23.05 -54.44
C LEU A 36 -4.99 23.73 -54.83
N GLU A 37 -4.26 23.16 -55.79
CA GLU A 37 -2.87 23.47 -56.21
C GLU A 37 -1.80 22.86 -55.27
N ILE A 38 -1.03 21.82 -55.59
CA ILE A 38 -0.50 21.31 -56.86
C ILE A 38 -0.21 19.80 -56.67
N GLU A 39 -1.03 18.94 -57.25
CA GLU A 39 -0.57 17.66 -57.78
C GLU A 39 -0.19 17.92 -59.24
N THR A 40 1.11 17.94 -59.54
CA THR A 40 1.72 17.41 -60.77
C THR A 40 3.18 17.86 -60.87
N SER A 41 4.12 17.01 -60.51
CA SER A 41 5.23 16.72 -61.43
C SER A 41 5.94 15.44 -61.01
N MET A 42 6.07 14.58 -62.01
CA MET A 42 6.50 13.20 -61.96
C MET A 42 7.95 13.03 -61.49
N ARG A 43 8.14 12.02 -60.65
CA ARG A 43 9.14 10.95 -60.79
C ARG A 43 10.31 11.25 -61.74
N PHE A 44 11.47 11.60 -61.18
CA PHE A 44 12.75 11.27 -61.82
C PHE A 44 13.84 11.04 -60.75
N ASN A 45 14.52 9.90 -60.91
CA ASN A 45 15.76 9.46 -60.28
C ASN A 45 15.79 9.02 -58.81
N LYS A 46 15.61 7.70 -58.65
CA LYS A 46 16.40 6.89 -57.71
C LYS A 46 17.90 7.07 -58.01
N ILE A 47 18.72 6.88 -56.97
CA ILE A 47 20.19 6.74 -56.97
C ILE A 47 20.96 8.07 -56.85
N PHE A 48 21.03 8.60 -55.63
CA PHE A 48 22.30 9.09 -55.09
C PHE A 48 22.27 9.05 -53.56
N SER A 49 22.81 7.97 -53.02
CA SER A 49 23.12 7.78 -51.61
C SER A 49 24.30 8.66 -51.20
N LEU A 50 24.15 9.48 -50.16
CA LEU A 50 25.27 9.79 -49.27
C LEU A 50 24.79 10.05 -47.83
N GLY A 51 24.75 8.94 -47.09
CA GLY A 51 25.27 8.85 -45.72
C GLY A 51 24.95 9.94 -44.71
N VAL A 52 23.71 9.98 -44.21
CA VAL A 52 23.51 10.22 -42.77
C VAL A 52 22.87 8.96 -42.22
N GLY A 53 23.74 8.07 -41.72
CA GLY A 53 23.31 6.90 -40.98
C GLY A 53 22.54 7.34 -39.75
N ILE A 54 21.22 7.32 -39.85
CA ILE A 54 20.35 7.23 -38.68
C ILE A 54 20.61 5.83 -38.12
N VAL A 55 21.67 5.72 -37.32
CA VAL A 55 21.77 4.67 -36.33
C VAL A 55 20.60 4.92 -35.39
N PHE A 56 19.46 4.29 -35.69
CA PHE A 56 18.50 3.95 -34.66
C PHE A 56 19.25 3.04 -33.71
N SER A 57 19.97 3.66 -32.77
CA SER A 57 20.35 3.02 -31.53
C SER A 57 19.01 2.65 -30.91
N LEU A 58 18.56 1.42 -31.15
CA LEU A 58 17.74 0.72 -30.20
C LEU A 58 18.54 0.81 -28.91
N ARG A 59 18.26 1.84 -28.10
CA ARG A 59 18.59 1.80 -26.69
C ARG A 59 17.72 0.67 -26.20
N VAL A 60 18.26 -0.55 -26.27
CA VAL A 60 17.93 -1.62 -25.36
C VAL A 60 18.24 -1.01 -24.01
N ALA A 61 17.27 -0.27 -23.47
CA ALA A 61 17.42 0.39 -22.21
C ALA A 61 17.32 -0.75 -21.20
N ALA A 62 18.48 -1.35 -20.92
CA ALA A 62 18.63 -2.30 -19.86
C ALA A 62 18.13 -1.65 -18.57
N GLN A 63 17.45 -2.43 -17.74
CA GLN A 63 17.05 -2.01 -16.41
C GLN A 63 18.26 -1.44 -15.66
N LYS A 64 18.09 -0.26 -15.08
CA LYS A 64 19.16 0.45 -14.37
C LYS A 64 19.39 -0.24 -13.02
N PRO A 65 20.60 -0.73 -12.71
CA PRO A 65 20.88 -1.30 -11.41
C PRO A 65 20.90 -0.21 -10.33
N VAL A 66 20.39 -0.53 -9.17
CA VAL A 66 20.52 0.28 -7.96
C VAL A 66 21.84 -0.07 -7.30
N GLU A 67 22.69 0.92 -7.07
CA GLU A 67 24.01 0.72 -6.46
C GLU A 67 23.95 0.89 -4.94
N VAL A 68 24.54 -0.04 -4.22
CA VAL A 68 24.67 0.01 -2.77
C VAL A 68 25.74 1.05 -2.40
N ARG A 69 25.33 2.10 -1.66
CA ARG A 69 26.21 3.21 -1.27
C ARG A 69 26.03 3.56 0.19
N ASP A 70 27.13 3.58 0.94
CA ASP A 70 27.13 3.95 2.37
C ASP A 70 26.78 5.43 2.62
N THR A 71 26.79 6.27 1.59
CA THR A 71 26.38 7.69 1.68
C THR A 71 24.88 7.87 1.87
N ILE A 72 24.08 6.85 1.60
CA ILE A 72 22.65 6.82 1.85
C ILE A 72 22.31 5.73 2.87
N ASP A 73 21.15 5.85 3.50
CA ASP A 73 20.65 4.88 4.48
C ASP A 73 19.45 4.08 3.99
N GLN A 74 18.77 4.60 2.97
CA GLN A 74 17.64 3.94 2.33
C GLN A 74 17.55 4.33 0.86
N TYR A 75 16.98 3.44 0.06
CA TYR A 75 16.66 3.66 -1.33
C TYR A 75 15.37 2.92 -1.68
N ILE A 76 14.36 3.64 -2.16
CA ILE A 76 13.09 3.06 -2.58
C ILE A 76 13.17 2.79 -4.08
N PHE A 77 13.02 1.52 -4.48
CA PHE A 77 12.98 1.16 -5.89
C PHE A 77 11.72 1.76 -6.53
N SER A 78 11.87 2.36 -7.71
CA SER A 78 10.74 3.00 -8.39
C SER A 78 10.84 2.98 -9.91
N TYR A 79 9.70 3.13 -10.59
CA TYR A 79 9.66 3.23 -12.06
C TYR A 79 10.45 2.10 -12.73
N SER A 80 11.37 2.44 -13.65
CA SER A 80 12.15 1.51 -14.46
C SER A 80 13.21 0.70 -13.69
N GLU A 81 13.29 0.85 -12.38
CA GLU A 81 14.17 0.04 -11.52
C GLU A 81 13.51 -1.28 -11.11
N LEU A 82 12.18 -1.41 -11.32
CA LEU A 82 11.39 -2.61 -11.07
C LEU A 82 10.72 -3.06 -12.36
N ASP A 83 11.30 -4.00 -13.07
CA ASP A 83 10.57 -4.61 -14.18
C ASP A 83 9.59 -5.65 -13.63
N PHE A 84 8.45 -5.83 -14.30
CA PHE A 84 7.43 -6.78 -13.85
C PHE A 84 6.91 -7.68 -14.98
N LEU A 85 6.41 -8.85 -14.61
CA LEU A 85 5.75 -9.81 -15.48
C LEU A 85 4.51 -10.35 -14.77
N GLU A 86 3.36 -10.28 -15.43
CA GLU A 86 2.13 -10.90 -14.95
C GLU A 86 2.06 -12.35 -15.45
N ASP A 87 2.01 -13.29 -14.52
CA ASP A 87 1.73 -14.70 -14.76
C ASP A 87 0.26 -14.99 -14.43
N ALA A 88 -0.60 -14.92 -15.44
CA ALA A 88 -2.02 -15.24 -15.32
C ALA A 88 -2.29 -16.73 -15.02
N THR A 89 -1.30 -17.62 -15.24
CA THR A 89 -1.43 -19.06 -14.96
C THR A 89 -1.06 -19.38 -13.51
N GLY A 90 -0.21 -18.58 -12.89
CA GLY A 90 0.35 -18.80 -11.56
C GLY A 90 1.26 -20.02 -11.45
N LYS A 91 1.78 -20.52 -12.58
CA LYS A 91 2.54 -21.78 -12.67
C LYS A 91 4.02 -21.58 -13.00
N LEU A 92 4.44 -20.37 -13.34
CA LEU A 92 5.84 -20.13 -13.69
C LEU A 92 6.74 -20.34 -12.47
N THR A 93 7.90 -20.95 -12.70
CA THR A 93 8.95 -21.17 -11.69
C THR A 93 10.10 -20.19 -11.85
N ILE A 94 10.94 -20.05 -10.83
CA ILE A 94 12.14 -19.20 -10.91
C ILE A 94 13.10 -19.63 -12.05
N ASP A 95 13.23 -20.93 -12.32
CA ASP A 95 14.07 -21.42 -13.42
C ASP A 95 13.55 -20.96 -14.79
N GLN A 96 12.23 -20.94 -14.96
CA GLN A 96 11.60 -20.44 -16.19
C GLN A 96 11.74 -18.92 -16.27
N ILE A 97 11.43 -18.19 -15.20
CA ILE A 97 11.44 -16.73 -15.15
C ILE A 97 12.84 -16.15 -15.36
N SER A 98 13.87 -16.81 -14.83
CA SER A 98 15.27 -16.40 -15.00
C SER A 98 15.86 -16.77 -16.37
N SER A 99 15.20 -17.63 -17.14
CA SER A 99 15.65 -18.03 -18.49
C SER A 99 15.59 -16.88 -19.50
N LEU A 100 16.44 -16.95 -20.53
CA LEU A 100 16.49 -15.94 -21.61
C LEU A 100 15.14 -15.75 -22.31
N ALA A 101 14.31 -16.80 -22.40
CA ALA A 101 13.00 -16.74 -23.04
C ALA A 101 12.00 -15.83 -22.30
N TYR A 102 12.08 -15.77 -20.97
CA TYR A 102 11.22 -14.93 -20.15
C TYR A 102 11.84 -13.57 -19.82
N GLN A 103 13.17 -13.44 -19.82
CA GLN A 103 13.83 -12.16 -19.57
C GLN A 103 13.35 -11.03 -20.49
N ALA A 104 13.03 -11.35 -21.75
CA ALA A 104 12.51 -10.41 -22.75
C ALA A 104 11.03 -10.06 -22.57
N GLN A 105 10.28 -10.84 -21.78
CA GLN A 105 8.85 -10.65 -21.57
C GLN A 105 8.53 -9.70 -20.39
N PHE A 106 9.54 -9.39 -19.56
CA PHE A 106 9.41 -8.41 -18.50
C PHE A 106 9.09 -7.03 -19.07
N LYS A 107 8.01 -6.43 -18.56
CA LYS A 107 7.58 -5.08 -18.89
C LYS A 107 8.26 -4.10 -17.94
N LYS A 108 8.68 -2.96 -18.49
CA LYS A 108 9.17 -1.86 -17.67
C LYS A 108 8.02 -1.26 -16.87
N ASN A 109 8.24 -1.10 -15.58
CA ASN A 109 7.32 -0.34 -14.76
C ASN A 109 7.45 1.16 -15.05
N THR A 110 6.30 1.81 -15.18
CA THR A 110 6.17 3.24 -15.47
C THR A 110 5.54 4.01 -14.32
N VAL A 111 5.15 3.34 -13.24
CA VAL A 111 4.59 3.97 -12.05
C VAL A 111 5.58 3.91 -10.89
N GLN A 112 5.40 4.77 -9.90
CA GLN A 112 6.32 4.82 -8.76
C GLN A 112 6.35 3.50 -7.98
N HIS A 113 5.17 2.94 -7.69
CA HIS A 113 4.99 1.68 -6.98
C HIS A 113 3.99 0.81 -7.74
N PRO A 114 4.44 -0.29 -8.38
CA PRO A 114 3.53 -1.17 -9.11
C PRO A 114 2.66 -1.96 -8.14
N SER A 115 1.48 -2.39 -8.59
CA SER A 115 0.58 -3.24 -7.80
C SER A 115 0.03 -4.39 -8.63
N ASN A 116 -0.55 -5.38 -7.95
CA ASN A 116 -1.29 -6.46 -8.60
C ASN A 116 -2.64 -5.94 -9.15
N THR A 117 -2.63 -5.50 -10.41
CA THR A 117 -3.86 -5.01 -11.07
C THR A 117 -4.91 -6.12 -11.27
N ASN A 118 -4.46 -7.36 -11.48
CA ASN A 118 -5.28 -8.55 -11.57
C ASN A 118 -5.04 -9.47 -10.37
N LYS A 119 -5.99 -9.48 -9.43
CA LYS A 119 -5.91 -10.23 -8.16
C LYS A 119 -5.84 -11.76 -8.32
N ASN A 120 -6.20 -12.29 -9.50
CA ASN A 120 -6.11 -13.72 -9.78
C ASN A 120 -4.76 -14.14 -10.35
N SER A 121 -3.92 -13.18 -10.75
CA SER A 121 -2.60 -13.43 -11.34
C SER A 121 -1.50 -13.46 -10.28
N THR A 122 -0.41 -14.13 -10.61
CA THR A 122 0.86 -14.00 -9.89
C THR A 122 1.71 -12.95 -10.57
N TYR A 123 2.36 -12.08 -9.80
CA TYR A 123 3.25 -11.05 -10.33
C TYR A 123 4.69 -11.38 -10.01
N TRP A 124 5.54 -11.30 -11.02
CA TRP A 124 6.98 -11.42 -10.88
C TRP A 124 7.60 -10.04 -11.03
N PHE A 125 8.41 -9.63 -10.07
CA PHE A 125 9.23 -8.43 -10.14
C PHE A 125 10.69 -8.83 -10.27
N ARG A 126 11.41 -8.11 -11.11
CA ARG A 126 12.85 -8.24 -11.28
C ARG A 126 13.47 -6.92 -10.84
N LEU A 127 14.49 -7.00 -10.00
CA LEU A 127 15.30 -5.85 -9.60
C LEU A 127 16.78 -6.19 -9.72
N LYS A 128 17.58 -5.18 -10.06
CA LYS A 128 19.03 -5.31 -10.22
C LYS A 128 19.72 -4.47 -9.18
N ILE A 129 20.64 -5.10 -8.44
CA ILE A 129 21.41 -4.43 -7.40
C ILE A 129 22.88 -4.61 -7.71
N LYS A 130 23.61 -3.49 -7.76
CA LYS A 130 25.07 -3.51 -7.82
C LYS A 130 25.61 -3.51 -6.39
N HIS A 131 26.22 -4.63 -6.01
CA HIS A 131 26.84 -4.81 -4.70
C HIS A 131 28.09 -3.96 -4.55
N ASN A 132 28.44 -3.72 -3.29
CA ASN A 132 29.63 -2.99 -2.88
C ASN A 132 30.32 -3.75 -1.75
N SER A 133 31.39 -4.46 -2.08
CA SER A 133 32.18 -5.27 -1.15
C SER A 133 32.86 -4.45 -0.05
N HIS A 134 33.02 -3.14 -0.28
CA HIS A 134 33.60 -2.19 0.68
C HIS A 134 32.55 -1.54 1.58
N SER A 135 31.26 -1.85 1.42
CA SER A 135 30.22 -1.35 2.30
C SER A 135 30.46 -1.81 3.73
N LYS A 136 30.39 -0.87 4.67
CA LYS A 136 30.53 -1.12 6.11
C LYS A 136 29.17 -1.32 6.78
N LYS A 137 28.07 -1.08 6.06
CA LYS A 137 26.71 -1.22 6.57
C LYS A 137 26.19 -2.62 6.23
N THR A 138 25.40 -3.18 7.15
CA THR A 138 24.54 -4.32 6.81
C THR A 138 23.33 -3.80 6.06
N TRP A 139 23.08 -4.36 4.88
CA TRP A 139 21.95 -3.98 4.02
C TRP A 139 20.85 -5.04 4.07
N LEU A 140 19.61 -4.56 4.00
CA LEU A 140 18.39 -5.33 4.06
C LEU A 140 17.49 -4.89 2.89
N ILE A 141 16.64 -5.79 2.42
CA ILE A 141 15.53 -5.45 1.55
C ILE A 141 14.24 -5.56 2.36
N GLU A 142 13.49 -4.48 2.38
CA GLU A 142 12.20 -4.37 3.04
C GLU A 142 11.09 -4.29 1.97
N PHE A 143 10.08 -5.14 2.12
CA PHE A 143 8.84 -5.06 1.36
C PHE A 143 7.76 -4.47 2.27
N PHE A 144 7.29 -3.29 1.89
CA PHE A 144 6.13 -2.68 2.52
C PHE A 144 4.86 -3.37 2.03
N ASP A 145 3.80 -3.23 2.85
CA ASP A 145 2.54 -3.99 2.76
C ASP A 145 2.62 -5.37 3.42
N GLN A 146 2.36 -5.39 4.73
CA GLN A 146 2.28 -6.60 5.54
C GLN A 146 1.07 -7.50 5.22
N THR A 147 0.17 -7.08 4.31
CA THR A 147 -1.06 -7.81 3.95
C THR A 147 -0.92 -8.63 2.68
N ILE A 148 0.29 -8.73 2.13
CA ILE A 148 0.58 -9.61 0.99
C ILE A 148 0.45 -11.07 1.45
N ASP A 149 -0.50 -11.80 0.85
CA ASP A 149 -0.80 -13.20 1.15
C ASP A 149 0.46 -14.09 1.01
N HIS A 150 1.11 -14.02 -0.16
CA HIS A 150 2.25 -14.86 -0.49
C HIS A 150 3.33 -14.07 -1.24
N LEU A 151 4.53 -14.04 -0.69
CA LEU A 151 5.71 -13.38 -1.24
C LEU A 151 6.91 -14.34 -1.21
N GLU A 152 7.52 -14.59 -2.37
CA GLU A 152 8.78 -15.33 -2.45
C GLU A 152 9.86 -14.39 -2.95
N PHE A 153 10.98 -14.33 -2.23
CA PHE A 153 12.16 -13.58 -2.63
C PHE A 153 13.27 -14.54 -3.04
N TYR A 154 13.81 -14.35 -4.23
CA TYR A 154 14.85 -15.19 -4.82
C TYR A 154 16.17 -14.43 -4.87
N SER A 155 17.12 -14.87 -4.05
CA SER A 155 18.50 -14.36 -3.99
C SER A 155 19.44 -15.24 -4.82
N PRO A 156 20.25 -14.69 -5.73
CA PRO A 156 21.19 -15.49 -6.50
C PRO A 156 22.26 -16.10 -5.61
N LEU A 157 22.60 -17.37 -5.88
CA LEU A 157 23.66 -18.09 -5.17
C LEU A 157 24.98 -18.06 -5.97
N PRO A 158 26.15 -18.02 -5.29
CA PRO A 158 27.46 -18.10 -5.96
C PRO A 158 27.65 -19.37 -6.81
N SER A 159 27.01 -20.48 -6.42
CA SER A 159 27.03 -21.77 -7.14
C SER A 159 26.15 -21.79 -8.40
N GLY A 160 25.43 -20.70 -8.69
CA GLY A 160 24.31 -20.69 -9.63
C GLY A 160 23.00 -21.10 -8.96
N GLY A 161 21.89 -20.69 -9.57
CA GLY A 161 20.54 -20.85 -9.01
C GLY A 161 20.18 -19.75 -8.00
N PHE A 162 19.12 -20.02 -7.22
CA PHE A 162 18.56 -19.06 -6.27
C PHE A 162 18.26 -19.70 -4.91
N GLU A 163 18.58 -18.98 -3.83
CA GLU A 163 18.01 -19.22 -2.51
C GLU A 163 16.63 -18.56 -2.43
N THR A 164 15.65 -19.27 -1.89
CA THR A 164 14.27 -18.76 -1.78
C THR A 164 13.94 -18.43 -0.33
N THR A 165 13.51 -17.20 -0.07
CA THR A 165 12.94 -16.78 1.20
C THR A 165 11.42 -16.66 1.06
N LEU A 166 10.69 -17.44 1.85
CA LEU A 166 9.23 -17.46 1.87
C LEU A 166 8.69 -16.47 2.90
N LEU A 167 7.79 -15.59 2.47
CA LEU A 167 7.18 -14.51 3.23
C LEU A 167 5.70 -14.41 2.84
N GLY A 168 4.94 -13.61 3.57
CA GLY A 168 3.51 -13.45 3.38
C GLY A 168 2.74 -13.54 4.69
N ASP A 169 1.48 -13.10 4.67
CA ASP A 169 0.59 -13.20 5.83
C ASP A 169 -0.23 -14.50 5.88
N ASP A 170 -0.12 -15.37 4.85
CA ASP A 170 -0.58 -16.76 4.88
C ASP A 170 0.25 -17.64 5.83
N PHE A 171 1.45 -17.18 6.22
CA PHE A 171 2.36 -17.90 7.10
C PHE A 171 2.33 -17.33 8.51
N GLU A 172 2.52 -18.21 9.51
CA GLU A 172 2.67 -17.81 10.91
C GLU A 172 3.76 -16.74 11.05
N PHE A 173 3.45 -15.66 11.77
CA PHE A 173 4.35 -14.52 11.93
C PHE A 173 5.71 -14.94 12.51
N ASN A 174 5.73 -15.91 13.42
CA ASN A 174 6.96 -16.37 14.08
C ASN A 174 7.93 -17.11 13.14
N LYS A 175 7.52 -17.46 11.90
CA LYS A 175 8.41 -18.03 10.88
C LYS A 175 9.26 -16.96 10.18
N ARG A 176 8.96 -15.67 10.38
CA ARG A 176 9.76 -14.56 9.86
C ARG A 176 11.13 -14.53 10.55
N LYS A 177 12.20 -14.50 9.76
CA LYS A 177 13.58 -14.39 10.26
C LYS A 177 13.78 -13.09 11.06
N VAL A 178 13.30 -11.98 10.50
CA VAL A 178 13.26 -10.68 11.18
C VAL A 178 11.84 -10.45 11.67
N ARG A 179 11.66 -10.40 13.00
CA ARG A 179 10.36 -10.14 13.62
C ARG A 179 10.05 -8.66 13.54
N HIS A 180 9.42 -8.28 12.43
CA HIS A 180 8.97 -6.94 12.14
C HIS A 180 7.65 -7.01 11.37
N LYS A 181 6.81 -5.98 11.50
CA LYS A 181 5.50 -5.92 10.83
C LYS A 181 5.61 -6.03 9.30
N ASN A 182 6.60 -5.38 8.70
CA ASN A 182 6.92 -5.47 7.27
C ASN A 182 7.77 -6.72 6.97
N PHE A 183 7.83 -7.15 5.71
CA PHE A 183 8.68 -8.29 5.34
C PHE A 183 10.11 -7.83 5.08
N ILE A 184 11.09 -8.50 5.68
CA ILE A 184 12.50 -8.08 5.64
C ILE A 184 13.38 -9.27 5.32
N VAL A 185 14.29 -9.08 4.37
CA VAL A 185 15.29 -10.07 3.98
C VAL A 185 16.69 -9.47 4.05
N ASP A 186 17.65 -10.27 4.49
CA ASP A 186 19.06 -9.87 4.51
C ASP A 186 19.62 -9.82 3.09
N LEU A 187 20.41 -8.78 2.81
CA LEU A 187 21.12 -8.64 1.54
C LEU A 187 22.64 -8.72 1.80
N PRO A 188 23.21 -9.93 1.90
CA PRO A 188 24.65 -10.08 2.11
C PRO A 188 25.40 -9.52 0.90
N MET A 189 26.31 -8.58 1.14
CA MET A 189 27.17 -8.04 0.08
C MET A 189 28.15 -9.11 -0.40
N GLN A 190 28.09 -9.42 -1.68
CA GLN A 190 28.91 -10.44 -2.33
C GLN A 190 29.68 -9.80 -3.50
N GLY A 191 30.96 -9.48 -3.28
CA GLY A 191 31.80 -8.85 -4.31
C GLY A 191 31.27 -7.50 -4.81
N ASP A 192 31.80 -7.05 -5.94
CA ASP A 192 31.45 -5.77 -6.59
C ASP A 192 30.72 -5.98 -7.92
N GLN A 193 29.79 -6.95 -7.91
CA GLN A 193 29.06 -7.38 -9.10
C GLN A 193 27.59 -6.92 -9.08
N GLU A 194 26.97 -6.90 -10.27
CA GLU A 194 25.54 -6.71 -10.41
C GLU A 194 24.82 -8.05 -10.28
N PHE A 195 23.86 -8.11 -9.37
CA PHE A 195 23.00 -9.26 -9.14
C PHE A 195 21.55 -8.93 -9.53
N THR A 196 20.88 -9.93 -10.11
CA THR A 196 19.46 -9.84 -10.43
C THR A 196 18.67 -10.66 -9.42
N TYR A 197 17.75 -10.01 -8.72
CA TYR A 197 16.85 -10.62 -7.75
C TYR A 197 15.45 -10.69 -8.34
N TYR A 198 14.69 -11.69 -7.90
CA TYR A 198 13.30 -11.86 -8.30
C TYR A 198 12.39 -11.89 -7.08
N VAL A 199 11.20 -11.31 -7.24
CA VAL A 199 10.14 -11.32 -6.24
C VAL A 199 8.91 -11.89 -6.90
N LYS A 200 8.31 -12.92 -6.31
CA LYS A 200 7.04 -13.47 -6.75
C LYS A 200 5.99 -13.12 -5.73
N VAL A 201 4.88 -12.54 -6.20
CA VAL A 201 3.82 -11.98 -5.37
C VAL A 201 2.49 -12.50 -5.82
N LYS A 202 1.70 -13.01 -4.89
CA LYS A 202 0.30 -13.37 -5.08
C LYS A 202 -0.48 -12.88 -3.87
N SER A 203 -1.50 -12.06 -4.11
CA SER A 203 -2.38 -11.57 -3.05
C SER A 203 -3.79 -11.36 -3.57
N GLN A 204 -4.78 -11.70 -2.74
CA GLN A 204 -6.20 -11.48 -3.00
C GLN A 204 -6.60 -10.01 -2.79
N GLN A 205 -5.84 -9.29 -1.95
CA GLN A 205 -6.03 -7.85 -1.75
C GLN A 205 -5.16 -7.08 -2.75
N LYS A 206 -5.46 -5.78 -2.91
CA LYS A 206 -4.57 -4.93 -3.70
C LYS A 206 -3.31 -4.75 -2.86
N ALA A 207 -2.17 -5.14 -3.42
CA ALA A 207 -0.86 -5.02 -2.81
C ALA A 207 0.00 -4.05 -3.63
N ASP A 208 0.42 -2.96 -2.99
CA ASP A 208 1.34 -1.98 -3.60
C ASP A 208 2.78 -2.40 -3.29
N MET A 209 3.55 -2.72 -4.34
CA MET A 209 4.93 -3.22 -4.22
C MET A 209 5.90 -2.06 -4.00
N ILE A 210 6.05 -1.69 -2.73
CA ILE A 210 7.05 -0.74 -2.29
C ILE A 210 8.24 -1.54 -1.74
N ILE A 211 9.29 -1.65 -2.55
CA ILE A 211 10.52 -2.36 -2.22
C ILE A 211 11.57 -1.32 -1.83
N VAL A 212 12.22 -1.51 -0.68
CA VAL A 212 13.18 -0.57 -0.11
C VAL A 212 14.46 -1.29 0.23
N LEU A 213 15.58 -0.85 -0.35
CA LEU A 213 16.92 -1.21 0.10
C LEU A 213 17.27 -0.31 1.29
N ARG A 214 17.61 -0.90 2.44
CA ARG A 214 17.80 -0.14 3.69
C ARG A 214 19.02 -0.62 4.46
N SER A 215 19.72 0.30 5.13
CA SER A 215 20.73 -0.05 6.12
C SER A 215 20.05 -0.55 7.41
N GLN A 216 20.62 -1.57 8.05
CA GLN A 216 20.09 -2.12 9.28
C GLN A 216 19.99 -1.08 10.40
N GLY A 217 20.98 -0.17 10.50
CA GLY A 217 20.97 0.90 11.50
C GLY A 217 19.80 1.87 11.31
N TRP A 218 19.50 2.22 10.06
CA TRP A 218 18.35 3.08 9.76
C TRP A 218 17.02 2.37 9.97
N LEU A 219 16.91 1.08 9.60
CA LEU A 219 15.73 0.27 9.89
C LEU A 219 15.43 0.26 11.40
N PHE A 220 16.47 0.02 12.22
CA PHE A 220 16.32 -0.04 13.66
C PHE A 220 15.82 1.28 14.25
N GLN A 221 16.41 2.40 13.85
CA GLN A 221 15.98 3.72 14.31
C GLN A 221 14.54 4.03 13.89
N TYR A 222 14.23 3.79 12.61
CA TYR A 222 12.89 3.97 12.06
C TYR A 222 11.84 3.12 12.81
N ALA A 223 12.13 1.84 13.04
CA ALA A 223 11.23 0.93 13.73
C ALA A 223 11.04 1.35 15.20
N LEU A 224 12.11 1.77 15.89
CA LEU A 224 11.98 2.29 17.25
C LEU A 224 11.05 3.50 17.32
N ASP A 225 11.22 4.47 16.42
CA ASP A 225 10.37 5.66 16.39
C ASP A 225 8.90 5.29 16.06
N GLU A 226 8.68 4.41 15.08
CA GLU A 226 7.35 3.94 14.70
C GLU A 226 6.64 3.20 15.86
N TYR A 227 7.33 2.26 16.52
CA TYR A 227 6.75 1.49 17.63
C TYR A 227 6.56 2.37 18.88
N PHE A 228 7.38 3.40 19.08
CA PHE A 228 7.18 4.40 20.12
C PHE A 228 5.87 5.18 19.90
N PHE A 229 5.62 5.65 18.68
CA PHE A 229 4.35 6.32 18.34
C PHE A 229 3.15 5.39 18.45
N PHE A 230 3.26 4.13 18.06
CA PHE A 230 2.24 3.12 18.33
C PHE A 230 1.98 2.95 19.83
N GLY A 231 3.03 2.87 20.64
CA GLY A 231 2.93 2.81 22.09
C GLY A 231 2.15 3.99 22.69
N ILE A 232 2.44 5.21 22.25
CA ILE A 232 1.69 6.41 22.67
C ILE A 232 0.23 6.30 22.25
N PHE A 233 -0.03 5.95 20.99
CA PHE A 233 -1.39 5.87 20.44
C PHE A 233 -2.25 4.84 21.20
N TYR A 234 -1.76 3.62 21.39
CA TYR A 234 -2.48 2.58 22.13
C TYR A 234 -2.56 2.90 23.63
N GLY A 235 -1.53 3.53 24.20
CA GLY A 235 -1.56 4.04 25.56
C GLY A 235 -2.65 5.07 25.80
N MET A 236 -2.86 6.00 24.86
CA MET A 236 -3.97 6.98 24.93
C MET A 236 -5.34 6.31 24.87
N ILE A 237 -5.52 5.30 24.01
CA ILE A 237 -6.76 4.51 23.94
C ILE A 237 -7.05 3.86 25.30
N LEU A 238 -6.04 3.28 25.94
CA LEU A 238 -6.18 2.68 27.27
C LEU A 238 -6.54 3.73 28.31
N VAL A 239 -5.85 4.87 28.37
CA VAL A 239 -6.13 5.96 29.32
C VAL A 239 -7.57 6.45 29.17
N PHE A 240 -8.04 6.70 27.94
CA PHE A 240 -9.42 7.11 27.71
C PHE A 240 -10.43 6.01 28.07
N SER A 241 -10.10 4.75 27.80
CA SER A 241 -10.93 3.61 28.21
C SER A 241 -11.04 3.51 29.73
N PHE A 242 -9.93 3.65 30.46
CA PHE A 242 -9.90 3.66 31.93
C PHE A 242 -10.67 4.85 32.51
N TYR A 243 -10.47 6.05 31.95
CA TYR A 243 -11.23 7.22 32.38
C TYR A 243 -12.74 6.99 32.23
N ASN A 244 -13.18 6.48 31.08
CA ASN A 244 -14.60 6.17 30.85
C ASN A 244 -15.10 5.03 31.73
N LEU A 245 -14.24 4.07 32.10
CA LEU A 245 -14.61 3.01 33.03
C LEU A 245 -14.87 3.59 34.43
N LEU A 246 -14.04 4.51 34.91
CA LEU A 246 -14.27 5.19 36.18
C LEU A 246 -15.55 6.03 36.14
N MET A 247 -15.80 6.74 35.03
CA MET A 247 -17.06 7.47 34.83
C MET A 247 -18.27 6.55 34.79
N PHE A 248 -18.16 5.37 34.17
CA PHE A 248 -19.21 4.36 34.21
C PHE A 248 -19.50 3.90 35.64
N ILE A 249 -18.48 3.64 36.45
CA ILE A 249 -18.66 3.22 37.85
C ILE A 249 -19.32 4.34 38.68
N ALA A 250 -18.94 5.60 38.44
CA ALA A 250 -19.42 6.76 39.18
C ALA A 250 -20.85 7.18 38.81
N VAL A 251 -21.15 7.25 37.51
CA VAL A 251 -22.42 7.78 36.98
C VAL A 251 -23.41 6.66 36.64
N GLN A 252 -22.93 5.44 36.40
CA GLN A 252 -23.72 4.25 36.06
C GLN A 252 -24.54 4.36 34.77
N GLU A 253 -24.09 5.24 33.86
CA GLU A 253 -24.72 5.44 32.55
C GLU A 253 -24.09 4.57 31.46
N ARG A 254 -24.93 3.86 30.69
CA ARG A 254 -24.47 2.82 29.75
C ARG A 254 -23.65 3.34 28.57
N HIS A 255 -23.80 4.62 28.20
CA HIS A 255 -23.05 5.20 27.09
C HIS A 255 -21.53 5.19 27.35
N TYR A 256 -21.08 5.27 28.61
CA TYR A 256 -19.67 5.11 28.94
C TYR A 256 -19.13 3.73 28.56
N LEU A 257 -19.90 2.67 28.78
CA LEU A 257 -19.50 1.30 28.39
C LEU A 257 -19.41 1.15 26.87
N TYR A 258 -20.38 1.68 26.12
CA TYR A 258 -20.34 1.66 24.65
C TYR A 258 -19.14 2.43 24.10
N TYR A 259 -18.77 3.54 24.75
CA TYR A 259 -17.59 4.31 24.36
C TYR A 259 -16.27 3.55 24.61
N ILE A 260 -16.16 2.84 25.74
CA ILE A 260 -15.00 1.97 26.02
C ILE A 260 -14.88 0.89 24.94
N LEU A 261 -15.99 0.19 24.64
CA LEU A 261 -16.00 -0.86 23.62
C LEU A 261 -15.65 -0.31 22.24
N TYR A 262 -16.18 0.87 21.89
CA TYR A 262 -15.81 1.59 20.68
C TYR A 262 -14.30 1.85 20.61
N LEU A 263 -13.71 2.45 21.65
CA LEU A 263 -12.27 2.76 21.70
C LEU A 263 -11.41 1.50 21.57
N VAL A 264 -11.75 0.44 22.28
CA VAL A 264 -11.02 -0.84 22.21
C VAL A 264 -11.12 -1.45 20.82
N CYS A 265 -12.30 -1.44 20.19
CA CYS A 265 -12.46 -1.96 18.83
C CYS A 265 -11.70 -1.12 17.80
N VAL A 266 -11.67 0.21 17.94
CA VAL A 266 -10.84 1.10 17.11
C VAL A 266 -9.36 0.77 17.27
N GLY A 267 -8.89 0.57 18.51
CA GLY A 267 -7.52 0.16 18.79
C GLY A 267 -7.17 -1.17 18.13
N LEU A 268 -8.02 -2.18 18.27
CA LEU A 268 -7.83 -3.50 17.65
C LEU A 268 -7.88 -3.44 16.12
N TYR A 269 -8.77 -2.63 15.56
CA TYR A 269 -8.80 -2.36 14.12
C TYR A 269 -7.47 -1.77 13.65
N GLN A 270 -6.97 -0.72 14.32
CA GLN A 270 -5.70 -0.09 13.96
C GLN A 270 -4.53 -1.07 14.08
N MET A 271 -4.46 -1.85 15.17
CA MET A 271 -3.44 -2.88 15.35
C MET A 271 -3.46 -3.90 14.22
N SER A 272 -4.65 -4.35 13.80
CA SER A 272 -4.78 -5.30 12.70
C SER A 272 -4.41 -4.69 11.34
N ALA A 273 -4.77 -3.42 11.09
CA ALA A 273 -4.46 -2.74 9.84
C ALA A 273 -2.96 -2.48 9.68
N ASP A 274 -2.28 -2.11 10.77
CA ASP A 274 -0.84 -1.81 10.76
C ASP A 274 0.06 -3.07 10.88
N GLY A 275 -0.53 -4.26 11.09
CA GLY A 275 0.20 -5.52 11.27
C GLY A 275 0.71 -5.80 12.68
N ILE A 276 0.62 -4.81 13.58
CA ILE A 276 1.02 -4.93 15.00
C ILE A 276 0.21 -6.00 15.74
N GLY A 277 -1.07 -6.13 15.39
CA GLY A 277 -1.94 -7.16 15.94
C GLY A 277 -1.45 -8.57 15.58
N PHE A 278 -0.98 -8.76 14.34
CA PHE A 278 -0.42 -10.06 13.95
C PHE A 278 0.90 -10.35 14.66
N GLU A 279 1.74 -9.33 14.84
CA GLU A 279 3.02 -9.46 15.51
C GLU A 279 2.90 -9.86 16.99
N TYR A 280 1.96 -9.23 17.72
CA TYR A 280 1.89 -9.36 19.19
C TYR A 280 0.70 -10.16 19.72
N LEU A 281 -0.47 -10.08 19.10
CA LEU A 281 -1.72 -10.61 19.68
C LEU A 281 -2.12 -11.97 19.12
N TRP A 282 -1.92 -12.22 17.82
CA TRP A 282 -2.29 -13.50 17.17
C TRP A 282 -1.25 -14.05 16.17
N PRO A 283 0.05 -14.11 16.51
CA PRO A 283 1.11 -14.47 15.56
C PRO A 283 1.00 -15.89 14.97
N GLN A 284 0.27 -16.78 15.62
CA GLN A 284 0.05 -18.17 15.17
C GLN A 284 -1.21 -18.34 14.31
N TYR A 285 -2.00 -17.28 14.10
CA TYR A 285 -3.30 -17.38 13.42
C TYR A 285 -3.38 -16.52 12.14
N PRO A 286 -2.69 -16.91 11.05
CA PRO A 286 -2.79 -16.28 9.73
C PRO A 286 -4.22 -16.08 9.24
N SER A 287 -5.06 -17.12 9.38
CA SER A 287 -6.45 -17.07 8.93
C SER A 287 -7.26 -16.01 9.66
N PHE A 288 -7.02 -15.80 10.96
CA PHE A 288 -7.66 -14.73 11.71
C PHE A 288 -7.13 -13.36 11.30
N ASN A 289 -5.82 -13.26 11.00
CA ASN A 289 -5.20 -12.01 10.56
C ASN A 289 -5.89 -11.41 9.33
N TYR A 290 -6.23 -12.25 8.35
CA TYR A 290 -6.95 -11.83 7.14
C TYR A 290 -8.30 -11.15 7.47
N TYR A 291 -9.08 -11.72 8.41
CA TYR A 291 -10.41 -11.21 8.75
C TYR A 291 -10.39 -10.11 9.84
N ALA A 292 -9.33 -10.02 10.65
CA ALA A 292 -9.27 -9.14 11.81
C ALA A 292 -9.61 -7.67 11.49
N PRO A 293 -9.04 -7.02 10.45
CA PRO A 293 -9.37 -5.63 10.13
C PRO A 293 -10.85 -5.41 9.83
N GLY A 294 -11.48 -6.27 9.04
CA GLY A 294 -12.90 -6.10 8.71
C GLY A 294 -13.81 -6.36 9.91
N VAL A 295 -13.51 -7.37 10.73
CA VAL A 295 -14.29 -7.69 11.93
C VAL A 295 -14.19 -6.59 12.98
N PHE A 296 -12.97 -6.10 13.28
CA PHE A 296 -12.80 -5.04 14.27
C PHE A 296 -13.36 -3.70 13.80
N LEU A 297 -13.27 -3.39 12.50
CA LEU A 297 -13.94 -2.23 11.92
C LEU A 297 -15.46 -2.31 12.10
N TYR A 298 -16.04 -3.47 11.78
CA TYR A 298 -17.47 -3.72 11.98
C TYR A 298 -17.89 -3.52 13.44
N LEU A 299 -17.12 -4.08 14.38
CA LEU A 299 -17.38 -3.95 15.82
C LEU A 299 -17.26 -2.50 16.28
N ALA A 300 -16.24 -1.78 15.82
CA ALA A 300 -16.04 -0.37 16.15
C ALA A 300 -17.23 0.48 15.71
N THR A 301 -17.63 0.42 14.43
CA THR A 301 -18.74 1.21 13.90
C THR A 301 -20.09 0.80 14.50
N SER A 302 -20.25 -0.47 14.89
CA SER A 302 -21.44 -0.94 15.63
C SER A 302 -21.49 -0.41 17.06
N CYS A 303 -20.36 -0.36 17.76
CA CYS A 303 -20.25 0.27 19.07
C CYS A 303 -20.49 1.78 19.00
N ALA A 304 -20.01 2.46 17.94
CA ALA A 304 -20.30 3.87 17.69
C ALA A 304 -21.81 4.12 17.53
N LEU A 305 -22.50 3.28 16.76
CA LEU A 305 -23.95 3.37 16.57
C LEU A 305 -24.70 3.17 17.90
N ALA A 306 -24.29 2.18 18.71
CA ALA A 306 -24.87 1.94 20.03
C ALA A 306 -24.60 3.10 21.00
N PHE A 307 -23.39 3.65 20.99
CA PHE A 307 -22.98 4.82 21.77
C PHE A 307 -23.87 6.04 21.42
N SER A 308 -23.95 6.42 20.15
CA SER A 308 -24.78 7.54 19.70
C SER A 308 -26.25 7.35 20.05
N GLY A 309 -26.79 6.13 19.87
CA GLY A 309 -28.17 5.83 20.24
C GLY A 309 -28.45 5.96 21.74
N SER A 310 -27.46 5.65 22.57
CA SER A 310 -27.55 5.79 24.03
C SER A 310 -27.40 7.25 24.48
N VAL A 311 -26.51 8.04 23.89
CA VAL A 311 -26.30 9.45 24.24
C VAL A 311 -27.52 10.30 23.87
N LEU A 312 -28.14 10.04 22.73
CA LEU A 312 -29.34 10.75 22.27
C LEU A 312 -30.63 10.25 22.94
N ASP A 313 -30.55 9.29 23.86
CA ASP A 313 -31.71 8.65 24.50
C ASP A 313 -32.76 8.14 23.50
N LEU A 314 -32.34 7.70 22.30
CA LEU A 314 -33.26 7.43 21.18
C LEU A 314 -34.34 6.43 21.56
N ARG A 315 -34.00 5.42 22.38
CA ARG A 315 -34.96 4.41 22.83
C ARG A 315 -36.13 5.01 23.62
N LYS A 316 -35.87 6.03 24.44
CA LYS A 316 -36.87 6.66 25.31
C LYS A 316 -37.62 7.79 24.60
N LYS A 317 -36.89 8.61 23.83
CA LYS A 317 -37.44 9.85 23.25
C LYS A 317 -37.94 9.68 21.81
N TYR A 318 -37.30 8.83 21.00
CA TYR A 318 -37.53 8.74 19.55
C TYR A 318 -37.43 7.30 19.02
N ALA A 319 -38.45 6.49 19.33
CA ALA A 319 -38.47 5.05 19.01
C ALA A 319 -38.35 4.72 17.51
N ALA A 320 -38.69 5.63 16.60
CA ALA A 320 -38.49 5.46 15.16
C ALA A 320 -36.99 5.46 14.79
N PHE A 321 -36.23 6.44 15.27
CA PHE A 321 -34.78 6.50 15.04
C PHE A 321 -34.03 5.35 15.71
N PHE A 322 -34.48 4.92 16.89
CA PHE A 322 -33.94 3.71 17.51
C PHE A 322 -34.16 2.46 16.64
N ARG A 323 -35.37 2.26 16.11
CA ARG A 323 -35.67 1.15 15.17
C ARG A 323 -34.84 1.23 13.89
N PHE A 324 -34.59 2.44 13.39
CA PHE A 324 -33.70 2.66 12.25
C PHE A 324 -32.25 2.21 12.55
N PHE A 325 -31.68 2.61 13.70
CA PHE A 325 -30.35 2.16 14.12
C PHE A 325 -30.27 0.63 14.26
N VAL A 326 -31.30 0.00 14.84
CA VAL A 326 -31.38 -1.46 14.92
C VAL A 326 -31.43 -2.08 13.52
N GLY A 327 -32.21 -1.51 12.59
CA GLY A 327 -32.25 -1.96 11.20
C GLY A 327 -30.88 -1.89 10.51
N VAL A 328 -30.15 -0.79 10.67
CA VAL A 328 -28.77 -0.63 10.15
C VAL A 328 -27.83 -1.69 10.76
N PHE A 329 -27.91 -1.90 12.08
CA PHE A 329 -27.11 -2.92 12.76
C PHE A 329 -27.39 -4.34 12.24
N LEU A 330 -28.67 -4.71 12.12
CA LEU A 330 -29.07 -6.04 11.63
C LEU A 330 -28.67 -6.26 10.18
N PHE A 331 -28.85 -5.25 9.32
CA PHE A 331 -28.41 -5.30 7.92
C PHE A 331 -26.90 -5.54 7.82
N ARG A 332 -26.09 -4.81 8.60
CA ARG A 332 -24.63 -4.98 8.61
C ARG A 332 -24.20 -6.31 9.21
N SER A 333 -24.88 -6.77 10.27
CA SER A 333 -24.65 -8.09 10.86
C SER A 333 -24.87 -9.20 9.83
N LEU A 334 -25.97 -9.11 9.07
CA LEU A 334 -26.30 -10.05 8.01
C LEU A 334 -25.27 -9.98 6.87
N PHE A 335 -24.87 -8.78 6.46
CA PHE A 335 -23.85 -8.60 5.42
C PHE A 335 -22.51 -9.24 5.83
N LEU A 336 -22.06 -9.01 7.08
CA LEU A 336 -20.85 -9.63 7.61
C LEU A 336 -20.97 -11.16 7.64
N LEU A 337 -22.12 -11.70 8.09
CA LEU A 337 -22.33 -13.14 8.12
C LEU A 337 -22.27 -13.75 6.71
N LEU A 338 -22.92 -13.11 5.73
CA LEU A 338 -22.90 -13.55 4.33
C LEU A 338 -21.50 -13.42 3.71
N SER A 339 -20.75 -12.36 4.03
CA SER A 339 -19.38 -12.20 3.53
C SER A 339 -18.40 -13.22 4.12
N LEU A 340 -18.61 -13.66 5.36
CA LEU A 340 -17.78 -14.70 5.98
C LEU A 340 -18.11 -16.13 5.52
N THR A 341 -19.36 -16.39 5.09
CA THR A 341 -19.83 -17.77 4.85
C THR A 341 -20.16 -18.08 3.39
N VAL A 342 -20.86 -17.19 2.69
CA VAL A 342 -21.41 -17.46 1.34
C VAL A 342 -20.58 -16.77 0.26
N PHE A 343 -20.17 -15.52 0.50
CA PHE A 343 -19.48 -14.69 -0.48
C PHE A 343 -18.20 -14.04 0.09
N PRO A 344 -17.10 -14.79 0.27
CA PRO A 344 -15.82 -14.27 0.79
C PRO A 344 -15.29 -13.03 0.06
N SER A 345 -15.53 -12.94 -1.25
CA SER A 345 -15.14 -11.78 -2.07
C SER A 345 -15.78 -10.46 -1.61
N TRP A 346 -16.93 -10.52 -0.92
CA TRP A 346 -17.61 -9.32 -0.43
C TRP A 346 -16.94 -8.71 0.79
N PHE A 347 -16.09 -9.46 1.49
CA PHE A 347 -15.38 -8.98 2.66
C PHE A 347 -14.47 -7.78 2.34
N GLY A 348 -14.01 -7.67 1.09
CA GLY A 348 -13.24 -6.52 0.62
C GLY A 348 -14.03 -5.21 0.51
N PHE A 349 -15.37 -5.23 0.57
CA PHE A 349 -16.21 -4.03 0.43
C PHE A 349 -16.33 -3.23 1.73
N ARG A 350 -15.22 -2.61 2.15
CA ARG A 350 -15.16 -1.79 3.38
C ARG A 350 -16.06 -0.54 3.35
N PHE A 351 -16.53 -0.09 2.18
CA PHE A 351 -17.42 1.07 2.06
C PHE A 351 -18.76 0.93 2.81
N ILE A 352 -19.21 -0.30 3.08
CA ILE A 352 -20.43 -0.53 3.86
C ILE A 352 -20.33 0.04 5.28
N GLU A 353 -19.11 0.20 5.78
CA GLU A 353 -18.80 0.75 7.10
C GLU A 353 -19.02 2.27 7.19
N ILE A 354 -19.33 2.94 6.08
CA ILE A 354 -19.75 4.35 6.04
C ILE A 354 -21.21 4.51 6.48
N ILE A 355 -22.05 3.49 6.27
CA ILE A 355 -23.50 3.54 6.54
C ILE A 355 -23.82 3.93 7.99
N PRO A 356 -23.18 3.36 9.03
CA PRO A 356 -23.42 3.77 10.43
C PRO A 356 -23.10 5.24 10.68
N PHE A 357 -22.01 5.76 10.11
CA PHE A 357 -21.66 7.18 10.28
C PHE A 357 -22.68 8.10 9.61
N LEU A 358 -23.17 7.74 8.42
CA LEU A 358 -24.25 8.47 7.76
C LEU A 358 -25.56 8.40 8.55
N ALA A 359 -25.88 7.23 9.13
CA ALA A 359 -27.05 7.07 9.98
C ALA A 359 -26.97 7.92 11.25
N ILE A 360 -25.80 7.94 11.91
CA ILE A 360 -25.53 8.79 13.07
C ILE A 360 -25.65 10.26 12.66
N TYR A 361 -24.97 10.69 11.59
CA TYR A 361 -25.01 12.07 11.10
C TYR A 361 -26.44 12.52 10.78
N PHE A 362 -27.20 11.71 10.04
CA PHE A 362 -28.59 12.00 9.70
C PHE A 362 -29.45 12.20 10.94
N VAL A 363 -29.36 11.28 11.92
CA VAL A 363 -30.15 11.41 13.16
C VAL A 363 -29.70 12.61 13.97
N SER A 364 -28.39 12.87 14.07
CA SER A 364 -27.84 14.02 14.80
C SER A 364 -28.28 15.38 14.28
N ILE A 365 -28.73 15.53 13.03
CA ILE A 365 -29.26 16.80 12.50
C ILE A 365 -30.63 17.16 13.11
N TYR A 366 -31.40 16.15 13.55
CA TYR A 366 -32.75 16.35 14.09
C TYR A 366 -32.75 16.64 15.61
N PHE A 367 -31.58 16.69 16.25
CA PHE A 367 -31.39 16.98 17.67
C PHE A 367 -30.49 18.20 17.82
#